data_AF-A0A0A6VHH4-F1
#
_entry.id   AF-A0A0A6VHH4-F1
#
_cell.length_a   1.000
_cell.length_b   1.000
_cell.length_c   1.000
_cell.angle_alpha   90.00
_cell.angle_beta   90.00
_cell.angle_gamma   90.00
#
_symmetry.space_group_name_H-M   'P 1'
#
loop_
_entity.id
_entity.type
_entity.pdbx_description
1 polymer ?
#
loop_
_entity_poly.entity_id
_entity_poly.type
_entity_poly.pdbx_seq_one_letter_code
_entity_poly.pdbx_strand_id
1 'polypeptide(L)' 'MLTNLPFGSISVSLSGSNLWYYAPNFPKYIHFDPDVNGLGVGNGRGMEFLTGPSARRYGASIRVTF' A
#
# COMPACT_ATOMS: atom_id res chain seq x y z
N MET A 1 21.18 -19.19 20.08
CA MET A 1 20.34 -18.28 20.90
C MET A 1 18.94 -18.23 20.31
N LEU A 2 18.06 -19.08 20.83
CA LEU A 2 16.58 -19.12 20.76
C LEU A 2 16.09 -20.26 21.69
N THR A 3 16.98 -21.22 21.98
CA THR A 3 16.80 -22.43 22.80
C THR A 3 16.38 -22.23 24.26
N ASN A 4 16.54 -21.03 24.83
CA ASN A 4 16.22 -20.74 26.24
C ASN A 4 14.97 -19.84 26.40
N LEU A 5 14.26 -19.54 25.30
CA LEU A 5 13.04 -18.73 25.29
C LEU A 5 11.85 -19.64 24.92
N PRO A 6 10.63 -19.41 25.45
CA PRO A 6 9.46 -20.24 25.19
C PRO A 6 8.83 -19.95 23.82
N PHE A 7 9.65 -19.72 22.79
CA PHE A 7 9.21 -19.37 21.44
C PHE A 7 9.87 -20.30 20.42
N GLY A 8 9.06 -21.04 19.65
CA GLY A 8 9.54 -21.84 18.53
C GLY A 8 10.14 -21.01 17.38
N SER A 9 9.60 -19.81 17.11
CA SER A 9 10.14 -18.91 16.08
C SER A 9 9.74 -17.45 16.31
N ILE A 10 10.62 -16.52 15.91
CA ILE A 10 10.35 -15.09 15.85
C ILE A 10 10.74 -14.60 14.44
N SER A 11 9.81 -13.93 13.77
CA SER A 11 10.03 -13.31 12.45
C SER A 11 9.64 -11.85 12.50
N VAL A 12 10.49 -10.99 11.92
CA VAL A 12 10.25 -9.56 11.79
C VAL A 12 10.20 -9.23 10.30
N SER A 13 9.12 -8.59 9.86
CA SER A 13 8.88 -8.23 8.47
C SER A 13 8.62 -6.74 8.35
N LEU A 14 9.19 -6.12 7.32
CA LEU A 14 8.87 -4.76 6.90
C LEU A 14 8.06 -4.84 5.61
N SER A 15 7.04 -4.01 5.48
CA SER A 15 6.17 -3.97 4.31
C SER A 15 5.88 -2.52 3.88
N GLY A 16 5.67 -2.35 2.59
CA GLY A 16 5.27 -1.07 2.01
C GLY A 16 4.32 -1.31 0.85
N SER A 17 3.30 -0.46 0.71
CA SER A 17 2.38 -0.45 -0.44
C SER A 17 2.16 0.96 -0.94
N ASN A 18 1.96 1.08 -2.26
CA ASN A 18 1.82 2.37 -2.95
C ASN A 18 3.01 3.33 -2.69
N LEU A 19 4.23 2.83 -2.92
CA LEU A 19 5.45 3.58 -2.62
C LEU A 19 5.77 4.66 -3.64
N TRP A 20 5.32 4.54 -4.88
CA TRP A 20 5.55 5.53 -5.93
C TRP A 20 4.51 5.35 -7.03
N TYR A 21 4.22 6.43 -7.75
CA TYR A 21 3.36 6.41 -8.93
C TYR A 21 4.01 7.25 -10.04
N TYR A 22 3.70 6.92 -11.29
CA TYR A 22 4.10 7.69 -12.47
C TYR A 22 2.92 7.78 -13.42
N ALA A 23 2.48 9.01 -13.71
CA ALA A 23 1.32 9.28 -14.52
C ALA A 23 1.74 10.02 -15.81
N PRO A 24 2.06 9.32 -16.91
CA PRO A 24 2.39 9.96 -18.17
C PRO A 24 1.18 10.73 -18.72
N ASN A 25 1.44 11.87 -19.37
CA ASN A 25 0.41 12.74 -19.96
C ASN A 25 -0.58 13.38 -18.98
N PHE A 26 -0.35 13.27 -17.66
CA PHE A 26 -1.06 14.06 -16.66
C PHE A 26 -0.30 15.37 -16.38
N PRO A 27 -1.01 16.50 -16.16
CA PRO A 27 -0.39 17.75 -15.74
C PRO A 27 0.53 17.55 -14.52
N LYS A 28 1.75 18.10 -14.55
CA LYS A 28 2.82 17.79 -13.58
C LYS A 28 2.49 18.05 -12.10
N TYR A 29 1.55 18.96 -11.81
CA TYR A 29 1.33 19.49 -10.45
C TYR A 29 -0.01 19.11 -9.82
N ILE A 30 -0.80 18.25 -10.46
CA ILE A 30 -2.11 17.86 -9.93
C ILE A 30 -2.04 16.70 -8.92
N HIS A 31 -0.85 16.10 -8.76
CA HIS A 31 -0.59 14.97 -7.86
C HIS A 31 -1.64 13.85 -7.95
N PHE A 32 -2.01 13.49 -9.18
CA PHE A 32 -3.03 12.49 -9.46
C PHE A 32 -2.40 11.11 -9.68
N ASP A 33 -2.85 10.14 -8.88
CA ASP A 33 -2.48 8.74 -8.99
C ASP A 33 -3.56 7.98 -9.79
N PRO A 34 -3.26 7.45 -11.00
CA PRO A 34 -4.26 6.86 -11.89
C PRO A 34 -4.79 5.48 -11.44
N ASP A 35 -4.30 4.91 -10.34
CA ASP A 35 -4.84 3.67 -9.75
C ASP A 35 -6.13 3.95 -8.92
N VAL A 36 -6.47 5.21 -8.67
CA VAL A 36 -7.74 5.55 -7.98
C VAL A 36 -8.95 5.36 -8.90
N ASN A 37 -10.07 4.93 -8.32
CA ASN A 37 -11.32 4.71 -9.06
C ASN A 37 -12.55 5.00 -8.18
N GLY A 38 -13.08 6.21 -8.29
CA GLY A 38 -14.27 6.68 -7.59
C GLY A 38 -15.58 6.02 -8.02
N LEU A 39 -15.62 5.34 -9.16
CA LEU A 39 -16.81 4.63 -9.63
C LEU A 39 -16.90 3.17 -9.18
N GLY A 40 -15.90 2.70 -8.41
CA GLY A 40 -15.87 1.33 -7.90
C GLY A 40 -15.62 0.27 -8.97
N VAL A 41 -15.80 -0.99 -8.61
CA VAL A 41 -15.50 -2.12 -9.52
C VAL A 41 -16.55 -2.19 -10.63
N GLY A 42 -16.20 -1.76 -11.84
CA GLY A 42 -17.09 -1.80 -13.00
C GLY A 42 -16.47 -1.22 -14.28
N ASN A 43 -17.33 -0.95 -15.27
CA ASN A 43 -16.95 -0.46 -16.60
C ASN A 43 -16.76 1.07 -16.68
N GLY A 44 -16.95 1.81 -15.58
CA GLY A 44 -16.71 3.25 -15.49
C GLY A 44 -15.23 3.66 -15.44
N ARG A 45 -14.32 2.83 -15.95
CA ARG A 45 -12.88 3.08 -15.86
C ARG A 45 -12.51 4.34 -16.66
N GLY A 46 -11.75 5.25 -16.03
CA GLY A 46 -11.34 6.51 -16.65
C GLY A 46 -12.21 7.72 -16.32
N MET A 47 -13.34 7.55 -15.61
CA MET A 47 -14.04 8.66 -14.94
C MET A 47 -13.74 8.61 -13.45
N GLU A 48 -13.24 9.72 -12.91
CA GLU A 48 -12.89 9.87 -11.50
C GLU A 48 -13.71 11.00 -10.86
N PHE A 49 -14.44 10.68 -9.79
CA PHE A 49 -15.27 11.61 -9.04
C PHE A 49 -14.57 11.99 -7.73
N LEU A 50 -13.64 12.96 -7.80
CA LEU A 50 -13.05 13.63 -6.63
C LEU A 50 -12.72 12.68 -5.46
N THR A 51 -12.26 11.46 -5.72
CA THR A 51 -11.85 10.57 -4.64
C THR A 51 -10.67 11.17 -3.88
N GLY A 52 -10.59 10.82 -2.60
CA GLY A 52 -9.49 11.24 -1.75
C GLY A 52 -8.13 10.80 -2.32
N PRO A 53 -7.05 11.52 -1.97
CA PRO A 53 -5.71 11.21 -2.45
C PRO A 53 -5.30 9.78 -2.08
N SER A 54 -4.54 9.13 -2.96
CA SER A 54 -3.99 7.80 -2.68
C SER A 54 -2.99 7.86 -1.52
N ALA A 55 -3.03 6.84 -0.66
CA ALA A 55 -2.17 6.78 0.52
C ALA A 55 -0.94 5.92 0.24
N ARG A 56 0.25 6.46 0.52
CA ARG A 56 1.51 5.72 0.59
C ARG A 56 1.63 5.09 1.97
N ARG A 57 1.74 3.76 2.04
CA ARG A 57 1.68 3.00 3.31
C ARG A 57 2.98 2.25 3.57
N TYR A 58 3.43 2.28 4.81
CA TYR A 58 4.56 1.52 5.33
C TYR A 58 4.13 0.82 6.62
N GLY A 59 4.67 -0.35 6.89
CA GLY A 59 4.34 -1.14 8.06
C GLY A 59 5.48 -2.08 8.47
N ALA A 60 5.43 -2.51 9.72
CA ALA A 60 6.28 -3.55 10.25
C ALA A 60 5.40 -4.57 10.99
N SER A 61 5.75 -5.84 10.92
CA SER A 61 5.07 -6.90 11.67
C SER A 61 6.08 -7.80 12.36
N ILE A 62 5.70 -8.25 13.56
CA ILE A 62 6.46 -9.23 14.34
C ILE A 62 5.55 -10.44 14.52
N ARG A 63 6.02 -11.60 14.08
CA ARG A 63 5.32 -12.88 14.24
C ARG A 63 6.10 -13.75 15.21
N VAL A 64 5.44 -14.18 16.27
CA VAL A 64 6.00 -15.09 17.28
C VAL A 64 5.18 -16.37 17.31
N THR A 65 5.84 -17.51 17.36
CA THR A 65 5.21 -18.82 17.61
C THR A 65 5.74 -19.37 18.92
N PHE A 66 4.87 -19.99 19.70
CA PHE A 66 5.17 -20.56 21.01
C PHE A 66 5.38 -22.05 20.88
#